data_AF-A0AAN9H2N8-F1
#
_entry.id   AF-A0AAN9H2N8-F1
#
_cell.length_a   1.000
_cell.length_b   1.000
_cell.length_c   1.000
_cell.angle_alpha   90.00
_cell.angle_beta   90.00
_cell.angle_gamma   90.00
#
_symmetry.space_group_name_H-M   'P 1'
#
loop_
_entity.id
_entity.type
_entity.pdbx_description
1 polymer ?
#
loop_
_entity_poly.entity_id
_entity_poly.type
_entity_poly.pdbx_seq_one_letter_code
_entity_poly.pdbx_strand_id
1 'polypeptide(L)'
;MQANNLSDDVEGNPDREDPFYQQGKVACVMFTVLLILSFLVIGIVTGVNFKKNPQEDQTRGLLSDDITAIPFQYKGRCSDGWASYKNTCYFLSANVYGTWEISQSFCHNNRAHLMVVNSEEELEFISRIAQKQTDYWIGLKRDKLGKWSWVNGDDYHSAPHFWDENQPAHGGMESCVHLKGTDTVRRKLLHDADCYSERYLICERKLEKGMW
;
A
#
# COMPACT_ATOMS: atom_id res chain seq x y z
N MET A 1 78.52 20.13 -1.42
CA MET A 1 78.72 20.93 -0.20
C MET A 1 77.53 20.63 0.69
N GLN A 2 77.60 19.57 1.49
CA GLN A 2 78.08 19.54 2.89
C GLN A 2 77.16 20.28 3.87
N ALA A 3 76.75 19.49 4.87
CA ALA A 3 75.89 19.75 6.01
C ALA A 3 76.36 20.86 6.97
N ASN A 4 75.43 21.35 7.79
CA ASN A 4 75.46 21.36 9.28
C ASN A 4 74.62 22.56 9.79
N ASN A 5 73.52 22.28 10.50
CA ASN A 5 73.42 22.22 11.97
C ASN A 5 73.74 23.56 12.65
N LEU A 6 72.72 24.16 13.26
CA LEU A 6 72.88 24.79 14.56
C LEU A 6 71.61 24.59 15.38
N SER A 7 71.82 23.92 16.51
CA SER A 7 70.96 23.78 17.68
C SER A 7 70.43 25.12 18.16
N ASP A 8 69.28 25.10 18.86
CA ASP A 8 69.26 25.47 20.27
C ASP A 8 67.92 25.07 20.89
N ASP A 9 68.02 24.17 21.85
CA ASP A 9 66.96 23.64 22.67
C ASP A 9 66.45 24.71 23.64
N VAL A 10 65.15 25.03 23.57
CA VAL A 10 64.42 25.61 24.71
C VAL A 10 63.55 24.51 25.28
N GLU A 11 64.15 23.77 26.20
CA GLU A 11 63.49 22.72 26.97
C GLU A 11 62.47 23.37 27.92
N GLY A 12 61.18 23.34 27.53
CA GLY A 12 60.06 23.71 28.38
C GLY A 12 59.82 22.62 29.43
N ASN A 13 59.82 23.01 30.70
CA ASN A 13 59.59 22.13 31.85
C ASN A 13 58.29 21.30 31.69
N PRO A 14 58.35 19.95 31.63
CA PRO A 14 57.21 19.09 31.31
C PRO A 14 56.12 19.03 32.41
N ASP A 15 56.37 19.58 33.60
CA ASP A 15 55.49 19.38 34.76
C ASP A 15 54.53 20.56 35.06
N ARG A 16 54.47 21.61 34.23
CA ARG A 16 53.45 22.66 34.37
C ARG A 16 52.26 22.40 33.46
N GLU A 17 51.23 21.73 34.00
CA GLU A 17 49.93 21.68 33.35
C GLU A 17 49.27 23.07 33.38
N ASP A 18 48.83 23.56 32.21
CA ASP A 18 48.10 24.82 32.07
C ASP A 18 46.78 24.75 32.88
N PRO A 19 46.52 25.68 33.82
CA PRO A 19 45.26 25.72 34.57
C PRO A 19 44.02 25.80 33.66
N PHE A 20 44.13 26.39 32.47
CA PHE A 20 43.05 26.37 31.47
C PHE A 20 42.79 24.98 30.88
N TYR A 21 43.83 24.16 30.72
CA TYR A 21 43.71 22.77 30.27
C TYR A 21 43.08 21.88 31.35
N GLN A 22 43.43 22.09 32.62
CA GLN A 22 42.78 21.40 33.75
C GLN A 22 41.30 21.82 33.89
N GLN A 23 41.01 23.11 33.75
CA GLN A 23 39.64 23.60 33.77
C GLN A 23 38.81 23.07 32.59
N GLY A 24 39.43 22.92 31.40
CA GLY A 24 38.83 22.27 30.24
C GLY A 24 38.57 20.78 30.42
N LYS A 25 39.52 20.04 31.02
CA LYS A 25 39.32 18.61 31.37
C LYS A 25 38.17 18.43 32.36
N VAL A 26 38.12 19.24 33.42
CA VAL A 26 37.03 19.19 34.41
C VAL A 26 35.70 19.53 33.74
N ALA A 27 35.65 20.55 32.89
CA ALA A 27 34.44 20.89 32.14
C ALA A 27 33.97 19.75 31.21
N CYS A 28 34.90 19.09 30.50
CA CYS A 28 34.59 17.92 29.68
C CYS A 28 34.05 16.75 30.50
N VAL A 29 34.68 16.42 31.62
CA VAL A 29 34.22 15.35 32.53
C VAL A 29 32.85 15.69 33.11
N MET A 30 32.61 16.94 33.48
CA MET A 30 31.30 17.37 33.96
C MET A 30 30.24 17.27 32.85
N PHE A 31 30.56 17.65 31.61
CA PHE A 31 29.61 17.54 30.49
C PHE A 31 29.28 16.08 30.14
N THR A 32 30.28 15.18 30.12
CA THR A 32 30.04 13.76 29.87
C THR A 32 29.24 13.11 30.99
N VAL A 33 29.50 13.48 32.26
CA VAL A 33 28.68 13.03 33.40
C VAL A 33 27.24 13.53 33.27
N LEU A 34 27.02 14.79 32.89
CA LEU A 34 25.67 15.34 32.70
C LEU A 34 24.91 14.65 31.55
N LEU A 35 25.58 14.31 30.45
CA LEU A 35 24.97 13.53 29.36
C LEU A 35 24.62 12.11 29.81
N ILE A 36 25.50 11.44 30.55
CA ILE A 36 25.20 10.09 31.07
C ILE A 36 24.02 10.13 32.03
N LEU A 37 23.99 11.11 32.94
CA LEU A 37 22.86 11.29 33.86
C LEU A 37 21.56 11.62 33.13
N SER A 38 21.59 12.42 32.06
CA SER A 38 20.38 12.70 31.27
C SER A 38 19.85 11.46 30.54
N PHE A 39 20.73 10.64 29.94
CA PHE A 39 20.33 9.37 29.34
C PHE A 39 19.77 8.37 30.36
N LEU A 40 20.35 8.29 31.57
CA LEU A 40 19.83 7.45 32.65
C LEU A 40 18.44 7.92 33.11
N VAL A 41 18.23 9.23 33.25
CA VAL A 41 16.91 9.80 33.60
C VAL A 41 15.90 9.53 32.50
N ILE A 42 16.25 9.71 31.22
CA ILE A 42 15.37 9.40 30.08
C ILE A 42 15.04 7.90 30.05
N GLY A 43 16.03 7.03 30.28
CA GLY A 43 15.85 5.58 30.36
C GLY A 43 14.91 5.16 31.49
N ILE A 44 14.99 5.82 32.66
CA ILE A 44 14.07 5.60 33.78
C ILE A 44 12.67 6.12 33.42
N VAL A 45 12.53 7.33 32.87
CA VAL A 45 11.22 7.93 32.52
C VAL A 45 10.51 7.15 31.41
N THR A 46 11.24 6.65 30.41
CA THR A 46 10.70 5.82 29.32
C THR A 46 10.49 4.36 29.76
N GLY A 47 11.41 3.81 30.55
CA GLY A 47 11.33 2.45 31.08
C GLY A 47 10.20 2.24 32.10
N VAL A 48 9.85 3.28 32.86
CA VAL A 48 8.73 3.25 33.83
C VAL A 48 7.35 3.29 33.14
N ASN A 49 7.28 3.64 31.85
CA ASN A 49 6.05 3.59 31.06
C ASN A 49 5.92 2.35 30.16
N PHE A 50 6.92 1.46 30.12
CA PHE A 50 6.82 0.16 29.47
C PHE A 50 6.37 -0.93 30.46
N LYS A 51 5.23 -0.70 31.09
CA LYS A 51 4.45 -1.81 31.63
C LYS A 51 3.84 -2.51 30.42
N LYS A 52 4.52 -3.53 29.87
CA LYS A 52 3.90 -4.46 28.91
C LYS A 52 2.61 -4.93 29.56
N ASN A 53 1.48 -4.48 29.04
CA ASN A 53 0.16 -4.91 29.49
C ASN A 53 0.06 -6.42 29.22
N PRO A 54 0.06 -7.31 30.23
CA PRO A 54 0.07 -8.75 30.02
C PRO A 54 -1.38 -9.23 29.91
N GLN A 55 -2.10 -8.72 28.91
CA GLN A 55 -3.47 -9.13 28.61
C GLN A 55 -3.69 -9.18 27.09
N GLU A 56 -2.81 -9.90 26.42
CA GLU A 56 -3.01 -10.43 25.06
C GLU A 56 -2.44 -11.85 24.97
N ASP A 57 -2.70 -12.70 25.97
CA ASP A 57 -2.26 -14.11 25.94
C ASP A 57 -3.25 -15.10 26.60
N GLN A 58 -4.53 -14.72 26.74
CA GLN A 58 -5.50 -15.60 27.40
C GLN A 58 -6.95 -15.51 26.88
N THR A 59 -7.10 -15.50 25.55
CA THR A 59 -8.35 -15.95 24.89
C THR A 59 -8.05 -17.04 23.87
N ARG A 60 -7.16 -17.98 24.23
CA ARG A 60 -6.79 -19.17 23.42
C ARG A 60 -7.16 -20.50 24.07
N GLY A 61 -8.09 -20.48 25.01
CA GLY A 61 -8.63 -21.70 25.62
C GLY A 61 -9.96 -21.41 26.26
N LEU A 62 -11.04 -21.46 25.46
CA LEU A 62 -12.43 -21.78 25.80
C LEU A 62 -13.33 -21.41 24.62
N LEU A 63 -13.17 -22.18 23.53
CA LEU A 63 -14.16 -22.59 22.51
C LEU A 63 -13.41 -23.51 21.53
N SER A 64 -12.80 -24.56 22.10
CA SER A 64 -12.64 -25.82 21.39
C SER A 64 -14.03 -26.43 21.36
N ASP A 65 -14.59 -26.57 20.16
CA ASP A 65 -15.57 -27.59 19.74
C ASP A 65 -16.45 -27.12 18.56
N ASP A 66 -16.06 -26.04 17.86
CA ASP A 66 -16.66 -25.72 16.55
C ASP A 66 -15.63 -25.17 15.54
N ILE A 67 -14.46 -25.81 15.49
CA ILE A 67 -13.48 -25.64 14.41
C ILE A 67 -13.84 -26.62 13.29
N THR A 68 -14.89 -26.32 12.51
CA THR A 68 -14.68 -26.39 11.06
C THR A 68 -13.78 -25.23 10.72
N ALA A 69 -12.48 -25.47 10.76
CA ALA A 69 -11.51 -24.66 10.04
C ALA A 69 -12.02 -24.61 8.60
N ILE A 70 -12.68 -23.51 8.22
CA ILE A 70 -12.85 -23.21 6.81
C ILE A 70 -11.42 -23.04 6.32
N PRO A 71 -10.92 -23.94 5.48
CA PRO A 71 -9.52 -23.85 5.15
C PRO A 71 -9.36 -22.54 4.40
N PHE A 72 -8.40 -21.71 4.83
CA PHE A 72 -7.79 -20.71 3.96
C PHE A 72 -6.92 -21.44 2.90
N GLN A 73 -7.54 -22.41 2.23
CA GLN A 73 -7.14 -23.11 1.02
C GLN A 73 -8.30 -22.97 0.04
N TYR A 74 -8.65 -21.73 -0.31
CA TYR A 74 -8.87 -21.51 -1.73
C TYR A 74 -7.48 -21.45 -2.35
N LYS A 75 -6.86 -22.62 -2.58
CA LYS A 75 -6.08 -22.80 -3.80
C LYS A 75 -7.10 -22.67 -4.92
N GLY A 76 -7.50 -21.44 -5.19
CA GLY A 76 -8.39 -21.12 -6.28
C GLY A 76 -7.72 -21.61 -7.55
N ARG A 77 -8.54 -21.80 -8.57
CA ARG A 77 -8.09 -22.00 -9.95
C ARG A 77 -7.23 -20.83 -10.48
N CYS A 78 -7.09 -19.75 -9.73
CA CYS A 78 -6.34 -18.57 -10.08
C CYS A 78 -4.92 -18.61 -9.51
N SER A 79 -3.98 -17.97 -10.21
CA SER A 79 -2.61 -17.76 -9.73
C SER A 79 -2.57 -16.95 -8.43
N ASP A 80 -1.47 -17.07 -7.68
CA ASP A 80 -1.26 -16.30 -6.46
C ASP A 80 -1.48 -14.78 -6.68
N GLY A 81 -2.15 -14.14 -5.73
CA GLY A 81 -2.54 -12.73 -5.82
C GLY A 81 -3.83 -12.46 -6.62
N TRP A 82 -4.47 -13.49 -7.18
CA TRP A 82 -5.75 -13.36 -7.88
C TRP A 82 -6.88 -14.00 -7.07
N ALA A 83 -7.99 -13.28 -6.94
CA ALA A 83 -9.21 -13.79 -6.34
C ALA A 83 -10.02 -14.58 -7.38
N SER A 84 -10.56 -15.73 -6.99
CA SER A 84 -11.41 -16.56 -7.86
C SER A 84 -12.89 -16.33 -7.53
N TYR A 85 -13.70 -16.04 -8.55
CA TYR A 85 -15.16 -16.06 -8.44
C TYR A 85 -15.78 -16.64 -9.71
N LYS A 86 -16.60 -17.69 -9.53
CA LYS A 86 -17.14 -18.51 -10.63
C LYS A 86 -16.01 -18.97 -11.59
N ASN A 87 -16.11 -18.61 -12.87
CA ASN A 87 -15.15 -18.97 -13.92
C ASN A 87 -14.20 -17.81 -14.29
N THR A 88 -13.98 -16.87 -13.37
CA THR A 88 -13.16 -15.68 -13.60
C THR A 88 -12.15 -15.50 -12.45
N CYS A 89 -10.96 -15.02 -12.78
CA CYS A 89 -9.95 -14.55 -11.85
C CYS A 89 -9.89 -13.03 -11.87
N TYR A 90 -9.77 -12.42 -10.69
CA TYR A 90 -9.68 -10.97 -10.51
C TYR A 90 -8.40 -10.59 -9.79
N PHE A 91 -7.68 -9.60 -10.29
CA PHE A 91 -6.54 -8.99 -9.62
C PHE A 91 -6.90 -7.57 -9.24
N LEU A 92 -6.90 -7.27 -7.94
CA LEU A 92 -7.11 -5.93 -7.41
C LEU A 92 -5.76 -5.39 -6.99
N SER A 93 -5.31 -4.31 -7.62
CA SER A 93 -3.99 -3.77 -7.29
C SER A 93 -3.97 -3.16 -5.88
N ALA A 94 -2.88 -3.41 -5.14
CA ALA A 94 -2.66 -2.84 -3.83
C ALA A 94 -1.70 -1.65 -3.83
N ASN A 95 -0.70 -1.67 -4.73
CA ASN A 95 0.37 -0.67 -4.81
C ASN A 95 0.63 -0.21 -6.25
N VAL A 96 -0.19 -0.64 -7.20
CA VAL A 96 -0.08 -0.27 -8.62
C VAL A 96 -1.29 0.60 -8.96
N TYR A 97 -1.02 1.77 -9.49
CA TYR A 97 -2.03 2.73 -9.93
C TYR A 97 -1.53 3.47 -11.17
N GLY A 98 -2.44 4.06 -11.93
CA GLY A 98 -2.09 4.85 -13.10
C GLY A 98 -3.32 5.32 -13.86
N THR A 99 -3.09 5.86 -15.05
CA THR A 99 -4.17 6.22 -15.98
C THR A 99 -4.94 4.97 -16.43
N TRP A 100 -6.12 5.17 -17.02
CA TRP A 100 -6.91 4.06 -17.52
C TRP A 100 -6.14 3.22 -18.55
N GLU A 101 -5.41 3.87 -19.46
CA GLU A 101 -4.63 3.20 -20.50
C GLU A 101 -3.44 2.41 -19.92
N ILE A 102 -2.72 2.98 -18.94
CA ILE A 102 -1.66 2.27 -18.22
C ILE A 102 -2.22 1.04 -17.51
N SER A 103 -3.40 1.19 -16.91
CA SER A 103 -4.07 0.12 -16.18
C SER A 103 -4.51 -1.02 -17.10
N GLN A 104 -5.08 -0.68 -18.27
CA GLN A 104 -5.43 -1.66 -19.30
C GLN A 104 -4.19 -2.39 -19.83
N SER A 105 -3.09 -1.66 -20.08
CA SER A 105 -1.81 -2.24 -20.50
C SER A 105 -1.24 -3.19 -19.44
N PHE A 106 -1.31 -2.83 -18.15
CA PHE A 106 -0.92 -3.72 -17.05
C PHE A 106 -1.73 -5.02 -17.07
N CYS A 107 -3.06 -4.94 -17.22
CA CYS A 107 -3.90 -6.14 -17.30
C CYS A 107 -3.55 -6.98 -18.53
N HIS A 108 -3.34 -6.35 -19.69
CA HIS A 108 -2.98 -7.04 -20.92
C HIS A 108 -1.66 -7.82 -20.78
N ASN A 109 -0.64 -7.21 -20.18
CA ASN A 109 0.65 -7.85 -19.89
C ASN A 109 0.52 -9.06 -18.94
N ASN A 110 -0.58 -9.16 -18.20
CA ASN A 110 -0.92 -10.28 -17.32
C ASN A 110 -1.93 -11.27 -17.92
N ARG A 111 -2.11 -11.23 -19.26
CA ARG A 111 -3.10 -12.05 -20.01
C ARG A 111 -4.52 -11.87 -19.45
N ALA A 112 -4.85 -10.62 -19.16
CA ALA A 112 -6.12 -10.18 -18.63
C ALA A 112 -6.56 -8.89 -19.36
N HIS A 113 -7.68 -8.35 -18.96
CA HIS A 113 -8.11 -6.99 -19.31
C HIS A 113 -8.68 -6.33 -18.07
N LEU A 114 -8.92 -5.01 -18.11
CA LEU A 114 -9.66 -4.37 -17.03
C LEU A 114 -11.04 -5.02 -16.87
N MET A 115 -11.51 -5.10 -15.64
CA MET A 115 -12.75 -5.79 -15.27
C MET A 115 -13.96 -5.32 -16.08
N VAL A 116 -14.79 -6.25 -16.50
CA VAL A 116 -16.08 -6.00 -17.17
C VAL A 116 -17.18 -6.41 -16.21
N VAL A 117 -18.12 -5.51 -15.93
CA VAL A 117 -19.18 -5.79 -14.97
C VAL A 117 -20.34 -6.46 -15.69
N ASN A 118 -20.52 -7.76 -15.43
CA ASN A 118 -21.51 -8.61 -16.08
C ASN A 118 -22.75 -8.86 -15.21
N SER A 119 -22.63 -8.71 -13.89
CA SER A 119 -23.71 -9.05 -12.96
C SER A 119 -23.60 -8.32 -11.62
N GLU A 120 -24.73 -8.24 -10.92
CA GLU A 120 -24.80 -7.64 -9.60
C GLU A 120 -24.02 -8.45 -8.55
N GLU A 121 -24.04 -9.78 -8.65
CA GLU A 121 -23.33 -10.67 -7.72
C GLU A 121 -21.82 -10.60 -7.89
N GLU A 122 -21.35 -10.37 -9.11
CA GLU A 122 -19.94 -10.09 -9.39
C GLU A 122 -19.51 -8.79 -8.72
N LEU A 123 -20.31 -7.73 -8.83
CA LEU A 123 -19.99 -6.45 -8.20
C LEU A 123 -20.03 -6.55 -6.67
N GLU A 124 -20.99 -7.30 -6.11
CA GLU A 124 -21.05 -7.59 -4.69
C GLU A 124 -19.79 -8.34 -4.22
N PHE A 125 -19.35 -9.37 -4.95
CA PHE A 125 -18.11 -10.09 -4.64
C PHE A 125 -16.90 -9.15 -4.62
N ILE A 126 -16.74 -8.31 -5.65
CA ILE A 126 -15.64 -7.35 -5.74
C ILE A 126 -15.69 -6.35 -4.58
N SER A 127 -16.87 -5.82 -4.24
CA SER A 127 -17.01 -4.86 -3.14
C SER A 127 -16.62 -5.42 -1.76
N ARG A 128 -16.68 -6.74 -1.58
CA ARG A 128 -16.27 -7.42 -0.34
C ARG A 128 -14.77 -7.59 -0.21
N ILE A 129 -14.05 -7.68 -1.33
CA ILE A 129 -12.60 -7.95 -1.36
C ILE A 129 -11.76 -6.71 -1.69
N ALA A 130 -12.38 -5.66 -2.23
CA ALA A 130 -11.72 -4.39 -2.52
C ALA A 130 -11.22 -3.71 -1.25
N GLN A 131 -10.12 -2.97 -1.36
CA GLN A 131 -9.67 -2.13 -0.26
C GLN A 131 -10.69 -1.03 0.00
N LYS A 132 -10.96 -0.79 1.29
CA LYS A 132 -11.91 0.23 1.72
C LYS A 132 -11.49 1.60 1.21
N GLN A 133 -12.46 2.37 0.74
CA GLN A 133 -12.27 3.74 0.25
C GLN A 133 -11.28 3.87 -0.92
N THR A 134 -10.94 2.77 -1.59
CA THR A 134 -10.06 2.76 -2.76
C THR A 134 -10.87 2.73 -4.05
N ASP A 135 -10.57 3.66 -4.96
CA ASP A 135 -11.20 3.72 -6.28
C ASP A 135 -10.38 2.89 -7.29
N TYR A 136 -11.07 2.09 -8.12
CA TYR A 136 -10.42 1.20 -9.08
C TYR A 136 -10.93 1.37 -10.50
N TRP A 137 -10.04 1.55 -11.48
CA TRP A 137 -10.38 1.48 -12.89
C TRP A 137 -10.98 0.12 -13.27
N ILE A 138 -12.00 0.19 -14.13
CA ILE A 138 -12.62 -0.95 -14.81
C ILE A 138 -12.65 -0.71 -16.32
N GLY A 139 -13.02 -1.73 -17.08
CA GLY A 139 -12.86 -1.80 -18.52
C GLY A 139 -13.89 -1.01 -19.34
N LEU A 140 -14.61 -0.08 -18.73
CA LEU A 140 -15.60 0.75 -19.44
C LEU A 140 -15.01 2.14 -19.72
N LYS A 141 -15.13 2.58 -20.97
CA LYS A 141 -14.78 3.94 -21.39
C LYS A 141 -15.79 4.49 -22.39
N ARG A 142 -15.81 5.81 -22.51
CA ARG A 142 -16.60 6.57 -23.47
C ARG A 142 -15.67 7.35 -24.37
N ASP A 143 -15.84 7.20 -25.68
CA ASP A 143 -15.07 7.96 -26.66
C ASP A 143 -15.56 9.42 -26.79
N LYS A 144 -14.86 10.19 -27.62
CA LYS A 144 -15.19 11.60 -27.90
C LYS A 144 -16.52 11.80 -28.63
N LEU A 145 -17.08 10.74 -29.22
CA LEU A 145 -18.41 10.75 -29.85
C LEU A 145 -19.52 10.40 -28.85
N GLY A 146 -19.17 10.13 -27.58
CA GLY A 146 -20.11 9.79 -26.53
C GLY A 146 -20.47 8.31 -26.49
N LYS A 147 -19.79 7.44 -27.25
CA LYS A 147 -20.08 6.01 -27.30
C LYS A 147 -19.34 5.25 -26.19
N TRP A 148 -20.09 4.53 -25.37
CA TRP A 148 -19.56 3.61 -24.37
C TRP A 148 -19.10 2.29 -25.00
N SER A 149 -17.99 1.74 -24.51
CA SER A 149 -17.45 0.45 -24.95
C SER A 149 -16.72 -0.26 -23.82
N TRP A 150 -16.93 -1.57 -23.71
CA TRP A 150 -16.12 -2.45 -22.86
C TRP A 150 -14.82 -2.88 -23.56
N VAL A 151 -13.75 -3.05 -22.79
CA VAL A 151 -12.42 -3.49 -23.28
C VAL A 151 -12.42 -4.86 -23.94
N ASN A 152 -13.36 -5.74 -23.60
CA ASN A 152 -13.49 -7.07 -24.18
C ASN A 152 -14.32 -7.08 -25.49
N GLY A 153 -14.88 -5.93 -25.89
CA GLY A 153 -15.70 -5.80 -27.09
C GLY A 153 -17.17 -6.19 -26.92
N ASP A 154 -17.60 -6.56 -25.70
CA ASP A 154 -19.01 -6.84 -25.44
C ASP A 154 -19.87 -5.60 -25.66
N ASP A 155 -21.11 -5.82 -26.11
CA ASP A 155 -22.08 -4.74 -26.26
C ASP A 155 -22.30 -4.08 -24.90
N TYR A 156 -22.18 -2.75 -24.86
CA TYR A 156 -22.45 -1.97 -23.66
C TYR A 156 -23.82 -2.33 -23.08
N HIS A 157 -24.85 -2.44 -23.93
CA HIS A 157 -26.23 -2.69 -23.50
C HIS A 157 -26.54 -4.15 -23.09
N SER A 158 -25.56 -5.05 -23.12
CA SER A 158 -25.76 -6.47 -22.81
C SER A 158 -26.00 -6.77 -21.32
N ALA A 159 -25.66 -5.85 -20.41
CA ALA A 159 -25.86 -6.00 -18.97
C ALA A 159 -26.38 -4.70 -18.32
N PRO A 160 -27.11 -4.79 -17.18
CA PRO A 160 -27.50 -3.62 -16.40
C PRO A 160 -26.28 -2.80 -15.99
N HIS A 161 -26.41 -1.48 -16.07
CA HIS A 161 -25.33 -0.58 -15.69
C HIS A 161 -25.47 -0.19 -14.22
N PHE A 162 -24.45 -0.52 -13.44
CA PHE A 162 -24.43 -0.31 -11.99
C PHE A 162 -23.92 1.09 -11.61
N TRP A 163 -24.38 2.11 -12.35
CA TRP A 163 -24.10 3.53 -12.08
C TRP A 163 -24.54 3.90 -10.67
N ASP A 164 -23.67 4.61 -9.96
CA ASP A 164 -24.05 5.22 -8.69
C ASP A 164 -25.03 6.38 -8.90
N GLU A 165 -25.60 6.86 -7.81
CA GLU A 165 -26.52 8.00 -7.85
C GLU A 165 -25.85 9.22 -8.52
N ASN A 166 -26.57 9.85 -9.45
CA ASN A 166 -26.11 11.00 -10.24
C ASN A 166 -24.91 10.72 -11.18
N GLN A 167 -24.68 9.45 -11.56
CA GLN A 167 -23.67 9.06 -12.54
C GLN A 167 -24.32 8.53 -13.83
N PRO A 168 -23.64 8.66 -15.00
CA PRO A 168 -22.40 9.40 -15.24
C PRO A 168 -22.60 10.92 -15.13
N ALA A 169 -21.62 11.64 -14.57
CA ALA A 169 -21.71 13.07 -14.31
C ALA A 169 -20.87 13.93 -15.28
N HIS A 170 -19.87 13.35 -15.94
CA HIS A 170 -19.01 14.07 -16.88
C HIS A 170 -19.63 14.02 -18.27
N GLY A 171 -20.44 15.02 -18.66
CA GLY A 171 -20.98 15.11 -20.03
C GLY A 171 -19.97 15.68 -21.03
N GLY A 172 -19.94 15.16 -22.27
CA GLY A 172 -19.34 15.84 -23.43
C GLY A 172 -17.83 15.67 -23.65
N MET A 173 -17.13 14.83 -22.86
CA MET A 173 -15.71 14.50 -23.05
C MET A 173 -15.47 12.99 -23.05
N GLU A 174 -14.29 12.58 -23.52
CA GLU A 174 -13.77 11.23 -23.30
C GLU A 174 -13.69 10.98 -21.78
N SER A 175 -14.24 9.87 -21.33
CA SER A 175 -14.28 9.55 -19.89
C SER A 175 -14.18 8.06 -19.67
N CYS A 176 -13.54 7.69 -18.57
CA CYS A 176 -13.28 6.32 -18.19
C CYS A 176 -13.99 6.02 -16.88
N VAL A 177 -14.27 4.75 -16.62
CA VAL A 177 -15.12 4.36 -15.48
C VAL A 177 -14.31 3.64 -14.43
N HIS A 178 -14.54 4.02 -13.18
CA HIS A 178 -14.01 3.34 -12.01
C HIS A 178 -15.13 2.87 -11.09
N LEU A 179 -14.83 1.90 -10.25
CA LEU A 179 -15.61 1.61 -9.05
C LEU A 179 -15.24 2.61 -7.97
N LYS A 180 -16.25 3.20 -7.33
CA LYS A 180 -16.07 4.08 -6.17
C LYS A 180 -15.77 3.24 -4.92
N GLY A 181 -14.71 3.60 -4.21
CA GLY A 181 -14.38 3.00 -2.92
C GLY A 181 -15.47 3.27 -1.88
N THR A 182 -15.79 2.27 -1.08
CA THR A 182 -16.84 2.34 -0.06
C THR A 182 -16.44 1.51 1.17
N ASP A 183 -16.98 1.85 2.33
CA ASP A 183 -16.82 1.07 3.58
C ASP A 183 -17.86 -0.05 3.72
N THR A 184 -18.88 -0.04 2.86
CA THR A 184 -20.03 -0.94 2.90
C THR A 184 -20.17 -1.68 1.59
N VAL A 185 -20.66 -2.92 1.61
CA VAL A 185 -21.01 -3.64 0.38
C VAL A 185 -22.08 -2.85 -0.38
N ARG A 186 -21.78 -2.45 -1.62
CA ARG A 186 -22.68 -1.71 -2.50
C ARG A 186 -22.74 -2.37 -3.87
N ARG A 187 -23.88 -2.18 -4.54
CA ARG A 187 -24.22 -2.79 -5.83
C ARG A 187 -24.36 -1.78 -6.96
N LYS A 188 -24.19 -0.50 -6.63
CA LYS A 188 -24.09 0.63 -7.56
C LYS A 188 -22.84 1.40 -7.19
N LEU A 189 -21.85 1.38 -8.06
CA LEU A 189 -20.49 1.83 -7.77
C LEU A 189 -19.80 2.54 -8.95
N LEU A 190 -20.39 2.49 -10.15
CA LEU A 190 -19.75 3.05 -11.34
C LEU A 190 -19.81 4.58 -11.28
N HIS A 191 -18.65 5.20 -11.46
CA HIS A 191 -18.46 6.64 -11.62
C HIS A 191 -17.62 6.86 -12.87
N ASP A 192 -17.96 7.88 -13.66
CA ASP A 192 -17.09 8.32 -14.74
C ASP A 192 -16.08 9.35 -14.23
N ALA A 193 -14.90 9.37 -14.85
CA ALA A 193 -13.81 10.27 -14.50
C ALA A 193 -12.92 10.52 -15.72
N ASP A 194 -12.06 11.53 -15.59
CA ASP A 194 -10.99 11.78 -16.56
C ASP A 194 -10.08 10.55 -16.67
N CYS A 195 -9.92 10.03 -17.88
CA CYS A 195 -9.09 8.87 -18.21
C CYS A 195 -7.61 9.04 -17.83
N TYR A 196 -7.14 10.28 -17.71
CA TYR A 196 -5.77 10.62 -17.32
C TYR A 196 -5.58 10.72 -15.81
N SER A 197 -6.64 10.58 -15.01
CA SER A 197 -6.52 10.49 -13.55
C SER A 197 -5.89 9.17 -13.12
N GLU A 198 -5.15 9.20 -12.02
CA GLU A 198 -4.49 8.02 -11.48
C GLU A 198 -5.40 7.27 -10.50
N ARG A 199 -5.58 5.96 -10.72
CA ARG A 199 -6.35 5.08 -9.84
C ARG A 199 -5.75 3.69 -9.80
N TYR A 200 -6.13 2.93 -8.78
CA TYR A 200 -5.88 1.50 -8.75
C TYR A 200 -6.68 0.80 -9.87
N LEU A 201 -6.47 -0.49 -10.07
CA LEU A 201 -7.03 -1.22 -11.19
C LEU A 201 -7.54 -2.60 -10.77
N ILE A 202 -8.63 -3.03 -11.41
CA ILE A 202 -9.09 -4.41 -11.34
C ILE A 202 -8.90 -5.05 -12.70
N CYS A 203 -8.06 -6.07 -12.77
CA CYS A 203 -7.96 -6.92 -13.94
C CYS A 203 -8.87 -8.14 -13.78
N GLU A 204 -9.44 -8.62 -14.89
CA GLU A 204 -10.11 -9.91 -14.95
C GLU A 204 -9.58 -10.78 -16.09
N ARG A 205 -9.64 -12.09 -15.90
CA ARG A 205 -9.44 -13.09 -16.96
C ARG A 205 -10.26 -14.33 -16.70
N LYS A 206 -10.74 -14.98 -17.76
CA LYS A 206 -11.47 -16.24 -17.63
C LYS A 206 -10.51 -17.37 -17.26
N LEU A 207 -11.08 -18.35 -16.55
CA LEU A 207 -10.40 -19.56 -16.17
C LEU A 207 -10.37 -20.52 -17.36
N GLU A 208 -9.23 -20.60 -18.04
CA GLU A 208 -9.02 -21.50 -19.18
C GLU A 208 -8.75 -22.95 -18.73
N LYS A 209 -9.14 -23.93 -19.56
CA LYS A 209 -8.80 -25.34 -19.33
C LYS A 209 -7.28 -25.51 -19.45
N GLY A 210 -6.62 -25.99 -18.39
CA GLY A 210 -5.18 -26.25 -18.36
C GLY A 210 -4.36 -25.27 -17.53
N MET A 211 -5.00 -24.38 -16.77
CA MET A 211 -4.35 -23.49 -15.80
C MET A 211 -4.15 -24.11 -14.41
N TRP A 212 -4.29 -25.44 -14.27
CA TRP A 212 -4.03 -26.24 -13.05
C TRP A 212 -3.17 -27.46 -13.40
#